data_AF-A0A7C5MR05-F1
#
_entry.id   AF-A0A7C5MR05-F1
#
_cell.length_a   1.000
_cell.length_b   1.000
_cell.length_c   1.000
_cell.angle_alpha   90.00
_cell.angle_beta   90.00
_cell.angle_gamma   90.00
#
_symmetry.space_group_name_H-M   'P 1'
#
loop_
_entity.id
_entity.type
_entity.pdbx_description
1 polymer ?
#
loop_
_entity_poly.entity_id
_entity_poly.type
_entity_poly.pdbx_seq_one_letter_code
_entity_poly.pdbx_strand_id
1 'polypeptide(L)'
;MNLKTKALKKSLWVYHMSGGSCNNCDIEILDCLTPKFDIERFGMVLVGSPRHADVLLCTGIVNKKCVERVKEVYKQTAKPCVVVAIGACACSGGIFREGYQMGG
;
A
#
# COMPACT_ATOMS: atom_id res chain seq x y z
N MET A 1 -25.48 -1.87 4.28
CA MET A 1 -24.05 -1.66 4.60
C MET A 1 -23.92 -1.40 6.10
N ASN A 2 -23.08 -2.14 6.84
CA ASN A 2 -22.95 -2.01 8.30
C ASN A 2 -22.36 -0.64 8.68
N LEU A 3 -22.77 -0.07 9.83
CA LEU A 3 -22.28 1.22 10.37
C LEU A 3 -20.75 1.26 10.43
N LYS A 4 -20.11 0.16 10.87
CA LYS A 4 -18.65 0.04 10.94
C LYS A 4 -17.98 0.27 9.58
N THR A 5 -18.51 -0.36 8.53
CA THR A 5 -17.98 -0.22 7.16
C THR A 5 -18.28 1.17 6.59
N LYS A 6 -19.39 1.79 7.00
CA LYS A 6 -19.77 3.15 6.56
C LYS A 6 -18.87 4.21 7.20
N ALA A 7 -18.44 4.01 8.45
CA ALA A 7 -17.48 4.87 9.14
C ALA A 7 -16.10 4.84 8.46
N LEU A 8 -15.57 3.65 8.16
CA LEU A 8 -14.27 3.49 7.49
C LEU A 8 -14.16 4.21 6.14
N LYS A 9 -15.26 4.31 5.37
CA LYS A 9 -15.26 5.01 4.07
C LYS A 9 -14.88 6.49 4.12
N LYS A 10 -14.98 7.15 5.28
CA LYS A 10 -14.70 8.58 5.44
C LYS A 10 -13.43 8.88 6.23
N SER A 11 -12.69 7.85 6.65
CA SER A 11 -11.52 8.00 7.53
C SER A 11 -10.54 6.84 7.31
N LEU A 12 -10.05 6.66 6.08
CA LEU A 12 -9.17 5.56 5.74
C LEU A 12 -7.73 5.87 6.14
N TRP A 13 -7.15 5.07 7.04
CA TRP A 13 -5.74 5.25 7.39
C TRP A 13 -4.88 4.35 6.50
N VAL A 14 -3.91 4.95 5.81
CA VAL A 14 -3.10 4.26 4.80
C VAL A 14 -1.69 4.02 5.30
N TYR A 15 -1.13 2.85 5.01
CA TYR A 15 0.27 2.53 5.29
C TYR A 15 0.96 2.13 4.00
N HIS A 16 2.06 2.84 3.69
CA HIS A 16 2.91 2.55 2.55
C HIS A 16 3.84 1.39 2.85
N MET A 17 3.86 0.41 1.95
CA MET A 17 4.73 -0.75 2.03
C MET A 17 5.46 -0.95 0.69
N SER A 18 6.78 -0.76 0.70
CA SER A 18 7.62 -0.98 -0.48
C SER A 18 8.11 -2.42 -0.54
N GLY A 19 7.79 -3.11 -1.64
CA GLY A 19 8.23 -4.47 -1.94
C GLY A 19 9.56 -4.56 -2.68
N GLY A 20 10.13 -3.45 -3.15
CA GLY A 20 11.24 -3.47 -4.11
C GLY A 20 10.99 -2.47 -5.22
N SER A 21 10.64 -1.26 -4.82
CA SER A 21 10.28 -0.16 -5.71
C SER A 21 11.54 0.51 -6.28
N CYS A 22 11.38 1.18 -7.43
CA CYS A 22 12.36 2.13 -7.97
C CYS A 22 12.10 3.58 -7.51
N ASN A 23 11.32 3.75 -6.46
CA ASN A 23 10.89 5.01 -5.85
C ASN A 23 9.85 5.83 -6.62
N ASN A 24 9.59 5.54 -7.90
CA ASN A 24 8.62 6.33 -8.67
C ASN A 24 7.22 6.32 -8.06
N CYS A 25 6.61 5.13 -7.86
CA CYS A 25 5.29 5.07 -7.23
C CYS A 25 5.28 5.58 -5.78
N ASP A 26 6.44 5.56 -5.10
CA ASP A 26 6.55 6.04 -3.71
C ASP A 26 6.50 7.57 -3.66
N ILE A 27 7.16 8.25 -4.61
CA ILE A 27 7.09 9.70 -4.79
C ILE A 27 5.65 10.12 -5.11
N GLU A 28 4.95 9.40 -6.00
CA GLU A 28 3.56 9.71 -6.34
C GLU A 28 2.59 9.56 -5.14
N ILE A 29 2.86 8.61 -4.24
CA ILE A 29 2.09 8.48 -2.99
C ILE A 29 2.30 9.70 -2.10
N LEU A 30 3.54 10.19 -2.00
CA LEU A 30 3.85 11.40 -1.25
C LEU A 30 3.27 12.65 -1.94
N ASP A 31 3.28 12.71 -3.27
CA ASP A 31 2.72 13.84 -4.01
C ASP A 31 1.20 13.94 -3.79
N CYS A 32 0.50 12.81 -3.63
CA CYS A 32 -0.91 12.81 -3.27
C CYS A 32 -1.19 13.53 -1.93
N LEU A 33 -0.23 13.57 -1.01
CA LEU A 33 -0.33 14.28 0.29
C LEU A 33 0.01 15.76 0.17
N THR A 34 0.57 16.22 -0.96
CA THR A 34 0.90 17.64 -1.12
C THR A 34 -0.36 18.48 -1.35
N PRO A 35 -0.33 19.79 -1.08
CA PRO A 35 -1.50 20.67 -1.19
C PRO A 35 -2.17 20.69 -2.58
N LYS A 36 -1.45 20.26 -3.62
CA LYS A 36 -2.00 20.20 -4.98
C LYS A 36 -3.08 19.14 -5.11
N PHE A 37 -2.87 17.97 -4.50
CA PHE A 37 -3.80 16.84 -4.58
C PHE A 37 -4.61 16.66 -3.28
N ASP A 38 -3.97 16.91 -2.13
CA ASP A 38 -4.56 16.97 -0.80
C ASP A 38 -5.57 15.85 -0.54
N ILE A 39 -5.08 14.61 -0.47
CA ILE A 39 -5.94 13.46 -0.16
C ILE A 39 -6.47 13.46 1.29
N GLU A 40 -5.86 14.25 2.18
CA GLU A 40 -6.29 14.35 3.59
C GLU A 40 -7.72 14.91 3.70
N ARG A 41 -8.18 15.74 2.76
CA ARG A 41 -9.57 16.21 2.70
C ARG A 41 -10.61 15.10 2.56
N PHE A 42 -10.21 13.92 2.07
CA PHE A 42 -11.07 12.73 1.98
C PHE A 42 -10.99 11.84 3.24
N GLY A 43 -10.24 12.28 4.26
CA GLY A 43 -10.00 11.54 5.50
C GLY A 43 -8.90 10.47 5.35
N MET A 44 -8.05 10.59 4.33
CA MET A 44 -6.93 9.67 4.12
C MET A 44 -5.64 10.21 4.75
N VAL A 45 -5.07 9.48 5.70
CA VAL A 45 -3.85 9.89 6.41
C VAL A 45 -2.80 8.79 6.34
N LEU A 46 -1.55 9.16 6.03
CA LEU A 46 -0.43 8.24 6.03
C LEU A 46 0.03 7.97 7.47
N VAL A 47 -0.06 6.73 7.91
CA VAL A 47 0.33 6.30 9.27
C VAL A 47 1.69 5.61 9.28
N GLY A 48 2.41 5.72 10.39
CA GLY A 48 3.74 5.13 10.55
C GLY A 48 3.75 3.65 10.98
N SER A 49 2.59 3.07 11.33
CA SER A 49 2.49 1.69 11.81
C SER A 49 1.39 0.94 11.06
N PRO A 50 1.65 -0.29 10.57
CA PRO A 50 0.63 -1.09 9.91
C PRO A 50 -0.51 -1.51 10.87
N ARG A 51 -0.27 -1.49 12.18
CA ARG A 51 -1.30 -1.80 13.18
C ARG A 51 -2.40 -0.75 13.25
N HIS A 52 -2.13 0.46 12.78
CA HIS A 52 -3.10 1.56 12.73
C HIS A 52 -3.74 1.70 11.34
N ALA A 53 -3.35 0.89 10.36
CA ALA A 53 -3.76 1.05 8.98
C ALA A 53 -5.01 0.24 8.65
N ASP A 54 -5.92 0.86 7.89
CA ASP A 54 -7.06 0.20 7.27
C ASP A 54 -6.76 -0.20 5.82
N VAL A 55 -5.78 0.47 5.19
CA VAL A 55 -5.37 0.22 3.81
C VAL A 55 -3.86 0.08 3.71
N LEU A 56 -3.40 -0.98 3.04
CA LEU A 56 -2.00 -1.16 2.66
C LEU A 56 -1.78 -0.73 1.21
N LEU A 57 -0.88 0.22 1.02
CA LEU A 57 -0.44 0.67 -0.30
C LEU A 57 0.84 -0.08 -0.67
N CYS A 58 0.73 -1.08 -1.54
CA CYS A 58 1.84 -1.93 -1.95
C CYS A 58 2.46 -1.40 -3.25
N THR A 59 3.74 -1.03 -3.19
CA THR A 59 4.50 -0.56 -4.36
C THR A 59 5.68 -1.48 -4.68
N GLY A 60 6.13 -1.39 -5.93
CA GLY A 60 7.31 -2.10 -6.39
C GLY A 60 7.08 -3.59 -6.64
N ILE A 61 8.15 -4.27 -7.04
CA ILE A 61 8.12 -5.71 -7.28
C ILE A 61 8.32 -6.47 -5.97
N VAL A 62 7.42 -7.38 -5.62
CA VAL A 62 7.64 -8.26 -4.45
C VAL A 62 8.69 -9.30 -4.83
N ASN A 63 9.93 -9.10 -4.37
CA ASN A 63 11.03 -10.00 -4.62
C ASN A 63 11.11 -11.14 -3.59
N LYS A 64 11.90 -12.18 -3.90
CA LYS A 64 12.14 -13.34 -3.01
C LYS A 64 12.65 -12.95 -1.62
N LYS A 65 13.34 -11.82 -1.48
CA LYS A 65 13.88 -11.36 -0.19
C LYS A 65 12.80 -10.71 0.67
N CYS A 66 11.87 -9.96 0.08
CA CYS A 66 10.89 -9.18 0.84
C CYS A 66 9.53 -9.88 1.02
N VAL A 67 9.23 -10.93 0.23
CA VAL A 67 7.90 -11.57 0.21
C VAL A 67 7.38 -11.96 1.59
N GLU A 68 8.22 -12.53 2.44
CA GLU A 68 7.82 -12.91 3.80
C GLU A 68 7.59 -11.69 4.71
N ARG A 69 8.34 -10.60 4.52
CA ARG A 69 8.11 -9.35 5.25
C ARG A 69 6.78 -8.71 4.86
N VAL A 70 6.45 -8.70 3.57
CA VAL A 70 5.17 -8.19 3.05
C VAL A 70 3.99 -8.96 3.65
N LYS A 71 4.08 -10.30 3.65
CA LYS A 71 3.06 -11.17 4.27
C LYS A 71 2.92 -10.90 5.77
N GLU A 72 4.03 -10.70 6.47
CA GLU A 72 4.01 -10.43 7.91
C GLU A 72 3.37 -9.08 8.23
N VAL A 73 3.67 -8.03 7.47
CA VAL A 73 3.00 -6.73 7.63
C VAL A 73 1.49 -6.87 7.43
N TYR A 74 1.05 -7.62 6.41
CA TYR A 74 -0.37 -7.88 6.20
C TYR A 74 -1.02 -8.63 7.36
N LYS A 75 -0.32 -9.57 8.02
CA LYS A 75 -0.83 -10.27 9.21
C LYS A 75 -0.97 -9.34 10.42
N GLN A 76 -0.09 -8.35 10.56
CA GLN A 76 -0.11 -7.41 11.68
C GLN A 76 -1.15 -6.30 11.56
N THR A 77 -1.75 -6.10 10.38
CA THR A 77 -2.85 -5.14 10.19
C THR A 77 -4.15 -5.57 10.87
N ALA A 78 -4.85 -4.61 11.48
CA ALA A 78 -6.20 -4.84 12.00
C ALA A 78 -7.18 -5.14 10.86
N LYS A 79 -8.19 -6.00 11.11
CA LYS A 79 -9.20 -6.35 10.09
C LYS A 79 -10.53 -5.65 10.38
N PRO A 80 -11.22 -5.10 9.36
CA PRO A 80 -10.99 -5.29 7.93
C PRO A 80 -9.87 -4.42 7.34
N CYS A 81 -8.98 -5.01 6.55
CA CYS A 81 -7.90 -4.30 5.86
C CYS A 81 -7.99 -4.52 4.34
N VAL A 82 -7.83 -3.45 3.56
CA VAL A 82 -7.81 -3.47 2.09
C VAL A 82 -6.37 -3.35 1.60
N VAL A 83 -6.01 -4.08 0.54
CA VAL A 83 -4.70 -3.97 -0.10
C VAL A 83 -4.86 -3.33 -1.47
N VAL A 84 -4.09 -2.29 -1.75
CA VAL A 84 -4.04 -1.60 -3.04
C VAL A 84 -2.66 -1.81 -3.64
N ALA A 85 -2.60 -2.53 -4.75
CA ALA A 85 -1.39 -2.64 -5.56
C ALA A 85 -1.24 -1.39 -6.43
N ILE A 86 -0.09 -0.72 -6.37
CA ILE A 86 0.16 0.53 -7.06
C ILE A 86 1.30 0.35 -8.07
N GLY A 87 1.00 0.69 -9.32
CA GLY A 87 1.92 0.61 -10.45
C GLY A 87 1.97 -0.76 -11.12
N ALA A 88 2.45 -0.79 -12.36
CA ALA A 88 2.54 -2.02 -13.16
C ALA A 88 3.41 -3.09 -12.49
N CYS A 89 4.46 -2.67 -11.78
CA CYS A 89 5.35 -3.56 -11.04
C CYS A 89 4.61 -4.37 -9.95
N ALA A 90 3.78 -3.71 -9.14
CA ALA A 90 3.04 -4.38 -8.07
C ALA A 90 1.83 -5.16 -8.60
N CYS A 91 1.19 -4.68 -9.68
CA CYS A 91 -0.01 -5.31 -10.24
C CYS A 91 0.28 -6.56 -11.09
N SER A 92 1.30 -6.53 -11.94
CA SER A 92 1.56 -7.59 -12.93
C SER A 92 3.02 -8.06 -12.99
N GLY A 93 3.91 -7.48 -12.18
CA GLY A 93 5.36 -7.67 -12.26
C GLY A 93 6.03 -6.73 -13.28
N GLY A 94 5.26 -6.07 -14.15
CA GLY A 94 5.79 -5.17 -15.18
C GLY A 94 6.88 -5.82 -16.03
N ILE A 95 7.92 -5.05 -16.35
CA ILE A 95 9.10 -5.52 -17.10
C ILE A 95 9.92 -6.57 -16.34
N PHE A 96 9.73 -6.71 -15.03
CA PHE A 96 10.50 -7.63 -14.18
C PHE A 96 9.81 -8.98 -13.98
N ARG A 97 8.63 -9.20 -14.58
CA ARG A 97 7.80 -10.39 -14.40
C ARG A 97 8.56 -11.71 -14.62
N GLU A 98 9.46 -11.74 -15.59
CA GLU A 98 10.26 -12.93 -15.93
C GLU A 98 11.64 -12.94 -15.24
N GLY A 99 11.90 -11.98 -14.35
CA GLY A 99 13.15 -11.87 -13.62
C GLY A 99 13.33 -12.96 -12.58
N TYR A 100 14.55 -13.48 -12.44
CA TYR A 100 14.91 -14.55 -11.50
C TYR A 100 14.62 -14.24 -10.02
N GLN A 101 14.47 -12.96 -9.68
CA GLN A 101 14.27 -12.43 -8.33
C GLN A 101 12.80 -12.28 -7.93
N MET A 102 11.85 -12.51 -8.84
CA MET A 102 10.42 -12.44 -8.55
C MET A 102 10.03 -13.41 -7.43
N GLY A 103 9.32 -12.90 -6.42
CA GLY A 103 8.93 -13.64 -5.21
C GLY A 103 7.62 -14.42 -5.33
N GLY A 104 6.96 -14.32 -6.48
CA GLY A 104 5.66 -14.92 -6.79
C GLY A 104 5.03 -14.19 -7.97
#